data_AF-A0A7Y5W8C6-F1
#
_entry.id   AF-A0A7Y5W8C6-F1
#
_cell.length_a   1.000
_cell.length_b   1.000
_cell.length_c   1.000
_cell.angle_alpha   90.00
_cell.angle_beta   90.00
_cell.angle_gamma   90.00
#
_symmetry.space_group_name_H-M   'P 1'
#
loop_
_entity.id
_entity.type
_entity.pdbx_description
1 polymer ?
#
loop_
_entity_poly.entity_id
_entity_poly.type
_entity_poly.pdbx_seq_one_letter_code
_entity_poly.pdbx_strand_id
1 'polypeptide(L)'
;MTAKMLEQYGVRCRKWRSSMSGIAWQVQYRDGSVARLIEAPRPRGPMSAAVFLHEIGHHAIGFNTYSPRCLEEYHAWRFAMQEMDRWGLAVTDRVKTRMTRSLQYAVAKAKRRGIKRLPPELEGYGG
;
A
#
# COMPACT_ATOMS: atom_id res chain seq x y z
N MET A 1 3.40 -15.48 -6.92
CA MET A 1 3.38 -14.10 -6.39
C MET A 1 3.58 -14.04 -4.87
N THR A 2 2.61 -14.43 -4.03
CA THR A 2 2.63 -14.12 -2.57
C THR A 2 3.92 -14.49 -1.83
N ALA A 3 4.39 -15.74 -1.93
CA ALA A 3 5.62 -16.17 -1.26
C ALA A 3 6.85 -15.37 -1.74
N LYS A 4 6.99 -15.20 -3.06
CA LYS A 4 8.10 -14.43 -3.65
C LYS A 4 8.10 -12.97 -3.18
N MET A 5 6.95 -12.31 -3.10
CA MET A 5 6.87 -10.92 -2.63
C MET A 5 7.20 -10.79 -1.15
N LEU A 6 6.77 -11.74 -0.32
CA LEU A 6 7.12 -11.75 1.11
C LEU A 6 8.64 -11.96 1.28
N GLU A 7 9.22 -12.90 0.55
CA GLU A 7 10.65 -13.18 0.57
C GLU A 7 11.48 -12.00 0.06
N GLN A 8 11.18 -11.48 -1.13
CA GLN A 8 11.92 -10.41 -1.79
C GLN A 8 12.05 -9.15 -0.92
N TYR A 9 10.99 -8.79 -0.18
CA TYR A 9 11.00 -7.60 0.67
C TYR A 9 11.27 -7.90 2.16
N GLY A 10 11.52 -9.17 2.50
CA GLY A 10 11.74 -9.62 3.88
C GLY A 10 10.54 -9.36 4.79
N VAL A 11 9.32 -9.45 4.26
CA VAL A 11 8.06 -9.16 4.96
C VAL A 11 7.43 -10.46 5.47
N ARG A 12 6.94 -10.45 6.71
CA ARG A 12 6.17 -11.56 7.29
C ARG A 12 4.70 -11.18 7.40
N CYS A 13 3.83 -11.99 6.78
CA CYS A 13 2.39 -11.86 6.98
C CYS A 13 1.99 -12.47 8.33
N ARG A 14 1.50 -11.64 9.26
CA ARG A 14 1.06 -12.06 10.61
C ARG A 14 -0.35 -12.65 10.60
N LYS A 15 -1.23 -12.12 9.75
CA LYS A 15 -2.62 -12.55 9.66
C LYS A 15 -3.18 -12.33 8.25
N TRP A 16 -3.82 -13.37 7.73
CA TRP A 16 -4.68 -13.24 6.55
C TRP A 16 -6.06 -12.73 6.97
N ARG A 17 -6.42 -11.52 6.56
CA ARG A 17 -7.68 -10.87 6.89
C ARG A 17 -8.82 -11.40 6.02
N SER A 18 -10.03 -11.49 6.58
CA SER A 18 -11.25 -11.74 5.81
C SER A 18 -11.75 -10.48 5.11
N SER A 19 -11.46 -9.30 5.67
CA SER A 19 -11.79 -8.01 5.07
C SER A 19 -10.83 -7.60 3.96
N MET A 20 -11.31 -6.78 3.00
CA MET A 20 -10.48 -6.19 1.96
C MET A 20 -9.75 -4.92 2.46
N SER A 21 -8.95 -5.09 3.51
CA SER A 21 -8.04 -4.07 4.03
C SER A 21 -6.78 -4.71 4.57
N GLY A 22 -5.69 -3.97 4.59
CA GLY A 22 -4.44 -4.38 5.20
C GLY A 22 -3.88 -3.33 6.14
N ILE A 23 -2.77 -3.71 6.75
CA ILE A 23 -1.92 -2.83 7.54
C ILE A 23 -0.48 -3.34 7.43
N ALA A 24 0.45 -2.41 7.25
CA ALA A 24 1.88 -2.66 7.25
C ALA A 24 2.54 -1.90 8.41
N TRP A 25 3.47 -2.55 9.11
CA TRP A 25 4.25 -1.91 10.18
C TRP A 25 5.61 -2.58 10.36
N GLN A 26 6.49 -1.91 11.11
CA GLN A 26 7.81 -2.42 11.46
C GLN A 26 7.96 -2.48 12.98
N VAL A 27 8.73 -3.45 13.46
CA VAL A 27 9.14 -3.56 14.87
C VAL A 27 10.66 -3.53 14.90
N GLN A 28 11.23 -2.52 15.54
CA GLN A 28 12.65 -2.44 15.81
C GLN A 28 12.94 -3.06 17.18
N TYR A 29 13.86 -4.02 17.22
CA TYR A 29 14.29 -4.67 18.44
C TYR A 29 15.53 -3.99 19.02
N ARG A 30 15.84 -4.28 20.29
CA ARG A 30 16.98 -3.68 21.00
C ARG A 30 18.33 -4.02 20.37
N ASP A 31 18.43 -5.17 19.70
CA ASP A 31 19.62 -5.61 18.98
C ASP A 31 19.80 -4.89 17.62
N GLY A 32 18.92 -3.93 17.29
CA GLY A 32 18.94 -3.19 16.04
C GLY A 32 18.24 -3.90 14.88
N SER A 33 17.81 -5.15 15.04
CA SER A 33 17.06 -5.87 14.01
C SER A 33 15.68 -5.27 13.80
N VAL A 34 15.16 -5.38 12.57
CA VAL A 34 13.83 -4.87 12.20
C VAL A 34 12.99 -5.99 11.62
N ALA A 35 11.85 -6.29 12.26
CA ALA A 35 10.82 -7.14 11.67
C ALA A 35 9.85 -6.31 10.83
N ARG A 36 9.69 -6.69 9.57
CA ARG A 36 8.71 -6.11 8.64
C ARG A 36 7.47 -6.96 8.60
N LEU A 37 6.33 -6.39 8.99
CA LEU A 37 5.10 -7.14 9.23
C LEU A 37 3.94 -6.56 8.41
N ILE A 38 3.04 -7.46 7.99
CA ILE A 38 1.75 -7.07 7.39
C ILE A 38 0.60 -7.92 7.93
N GLU A 39 -0.60 -7.37 7.87
CA GLU A 39 -1.85 -8.13 7.74
C GLU A 39 -2.51 -7.71 6.42
N ALA A 40 -3.05 -8.67 5.68
CA ALA A 40 -3.69 -8.39 4.39
C ALA A 40 -4.70 -9.50 4.05
N PRO A 41 -5.66 -9.28 3.14
CA PRO A 41 -6.40 -10.39 2.57
C PRO A 41 -5.47 -11.32 1.78
N ARG A 42 -5.75 -12.63 1.82
CA ARG A 42 -5.00 -13.59 1.02
C ARG A 42 -5.26 -13.34 -0.47
N PRO A 43 -4.21 -13.16 -1.33
CA PRO A 43 -4.39 -12.94 -2.75
C PRO A 43 -5.04 -14.14 -3.45
N ARG A 44 -6.36 -14.08 -3.66
CA ARG A 44 -7.15 -15.09 -4.38
C ARG A 44 -7.77 -14.56 -5.67
N GLY A 45 -7.75 -13.24 -5.85
CA GLY A 45 -8.19 -12.54 -7.06
C GLY A 45 -7.65 -11.11 -7.11
N PRO A 46 -7.95 -10.36 -8.19
CA PRO A 46 -7.34 -9.05 -8.46
C PRO A 46 -7.41 -8.06 -7.30
N MET A 47 -8.59 -7.94 -6.66
CA MET A 47 -8.77 -7.00 -5.54
C MET A 47 -7.90 -7.37 -4.33
N SER A 48 -7.95 -8.63 -3.89
CA SER A 48 -7.13 -9.09 -2.76
C SER A 48 -5.64 -9.03 -3.05
N ALA A 49 -5.23 -9.25 -4.31
CA ALA A 49 -3.84 -9.10 -4.74
C ALA A 49 -3.41 -7.63 -4.69
N ALA A 50 -4.23 -6.71 -5.20
CA ALA A 50 -3.96 -5.27 -5.15
C ALA A 50 -3.75 -4.76 -3.71
N VAL A 51 -4.63 -5.15 -2.78
CA VAL A 51 -4.49 -4.77 -1.36
C VAL A 51 -3.23 -5.38 -0.74
N PHE A 52 -2.96 -6.67 -0.97
CA PHE A 52 -1.73 -7.30 -0.49
C PHE A 52 -0.47 -6.61 -1.03
N LEU A 53 -0.43 -6.33 -2.34
CA LEU A 53 0.70 -5.66 -2.97
C LEU A 53 0.86 -4.21 -2.50
N HIS A 54 -0.22 -3.53 -2.13
CA HIS A 54 -0.17 -2.21 -1.50
C HIS A 54 0.51 -2.26 -0.12
N GLU A 55 0.21 -3.26 0.71
CA GLU A 55 0.91 -3.44 1.99
C GLU A 55 2.39 -3.79 1.82
N ILE A 56 2.73 -4.61 0.81
CA ILE A 56 4.12 -4.84 0.42
C ILE A 56 4.76 -3.54 -0.06
N GLY A 57 4.00 -2.72 -0.80
CA GLY A 57 4.41 -1.42 -1.31
C GLY A 57 4.92 -0.49 -0.21
N HIS A 58 4.25 -0.42 0.94
CA HIS A 58 4.73 0.36 2.08
C HIS A 58 6.13 -0.06 2.57
N HIS A 59 6.45 -1.36 2.55
CA HIS A 59 7.78 -1.85 2.89
C HIS A 59 8.78 -1.60 1.75
N ALA A 60 8.36 -1.81 0.50
CA ALA A 60 9.20 -1.67 -0.69
C ALA A 60 9.70 -0.24 -0.90
N ILE A 61 8.83 0.75 -0.67
CA ILE A 61 9.19 2.16 -0.80
C ILE A 61 9.85 2.73 0.47
N GLY A 62 9.81 1.98 1.57
CA GLY A 62 10.22 2.42 2.90
C GLY A 62 9.20 3.34 3.59
N PHE A 63 8.98 3.13 4.89
CA PHE A 63 8.14 4.00 5.71
C PHE A 63 8.80 5.37 5.89
N ASN A 64 8.00 6.44 5.86
CA ASN A 64 8.42 7.82 6.04
C ASN A 64 9.38 8.35 4.95
N THR A 65 9.64 7.57 3.89
CA THR A 65 10.41 8.04 2.71
C THR A 65 9.68 9.16 1.97
N TYR A 66 8.35 9.09 1.91
CA TYR A 66 7.51 10.06 1.22
C TYR A 66 6.66 10.84 2.22
N SER A 67 6.72 12.16 2.13
CA SER A 67 5.93 13.07 2.94
C SER A 67 5.22 14.08 2.02
N PRO A 68 3.94 14.42 2.27
CA PRO A 68 3.07 13.98 3.37
C PRO A 68 2.58 12.53 3.24
N ARG A 69 1.95 11.98 4.29
CA ARG A 69 1.45 10.57 4.31
C ARG A 69 0.62 10.19 3.08
N CYS A 70 -0.19 11.10 2.53
CA CYS A 70 -0.97 10.81 1.32
C CYS A 70 -0.08 10.55 0.08
N LEU A 71 1.12 11.12 0.00
CA LEU A 71 2.10 10.82 -1.04
C LEU A 71 2.66 9.41 -0.86
N GLU A 72 2.94 8.99 0.38
CA GLU A 72 3.33 7.61 0.66
C GLU A 72 2.26 6.61 0.20
N GLU A 73 0.98 6.88 0.47
CA GLU A 73 -0.15 6.08 -0.02
C GLU A 73 -0.16 5.99 -1.56
N TYR A 74 0.10 7.11 -2.25
CA TYR A 74 0.22 7.15 -3.72
C TYR A 74 1.34 6.24 -4.22
N HIS A 75 2.54 6.34 -3.65
CA HIS A 75 3.66 5.50 -4.07
C HIS A 75 3.44 4.01 -3.75
N ALA A 76 2.81 3.68 -2.63
CA ALA A 76 2.44 2.31 -2.30
C ALA A 76 1.40 1.74 -3.28
N TRP A 77 0.41 2.52 -3.70
CA TRP A 77 -0.53 2.13 -4.75
C TRP A 77 0.11 2.00 -6.13
N ARG A 78 0.99 2.94 -6.50
CA ARG A 78 1.75 2.88 -7.76
C ARG A 78 2.58 1.60 -7.84
N PHE A 79 3.29 1.27 -6.77
CA PHE A 79 4.01 0.01 -6.62
C PHE A 79 3.07 -1.18 -6.83
N ALA A 80 1.91 -1.20 -6.16
CA ALA A 80 0.96 -2.29 -6.27
C ALA A 80 0.47 -2.51 -7.72
N MET A 81 0.17 -1.43 -8.45
CA MET A 81 -0.28 -1.53 -9.85
C MET A 81 0.83 -2.04 -10.77
N GLN A 82 2.07 -1.59 -10.57
CA GLN A 82 3.23 -2.06 -11.32
C GLN A 82 3.49 -3.56 -11.06
N GLU A 83 3.36 -4.01 -9.81
CA GLU A 83 3.51 -5.42 -9.50
C GLU A 83 2.35 -6.26 -10.03
N MET A 84 1.11 -5.75 -10.02
CA MET A 84 0.00 -6.44 -10.69
C MET A 84 0.32 -6.67 -12.17
N ASP A 85 0.80 -5.66 -12.88
CA ASP A 85 1.22 -5.78 -14.28
C ASP A 85 2.36 -6.80 -14.48
N ARG A 86 3.44 -6.68 -13.68
CA ARG A 86 4.59 -7.61 -13.72
C ARG A 86 4.21 -9.07 -13.47
N TRP A 87 3.21 -9.31 -12.63
CA TRP A 87 2.71 -10.65 -12.32
C TRP A 87 1.60 -11.12 -13.27
N GLY A 88 1.24 -10.33 -14.29
CA GLY A 88 0.19 -10.64 -15.26
C GLY A 88 -1.21 -10.65 -14.64
N LEU A 89 -1.44 -9.89 -13.57
CA LEU A 89 -2.73 -9.79 -12.89
C LEU A 89 -3.57 -8.66 -13.48
N ALA A 90 -4.82 -8.97 -13.80
CA ALA A 90 -5.74 -7.98 -14.36
C ALA A 90 -6.00 -6.81 -13.38
N VAL A 91 -5.66 -5.59 -13.80
CA VAL A 91 -6.07 -4.35 -13.09
C VAL A 91 -7.49 -3.97 -13.51
N THR A 92 -8.46 -4.68 -12.94
CA THR A 92 -9.90 -4.45 -13.20
C THR A 92 -10.36 -3.04 -12.80
N ASP A 93 -11.47 -2.57 -13.35
CA ASP A 93 -12.01 -1.24 -13.00
C ASP A 93 -12.40 -1.14 -11.52
N ARG A 94 -12.76 -2.26 -10.88
CA ARG A 94 -12.96 -2.32 -9.43
C ARG A 94 -11.67 -2.01 -8.67
N VAL A 95 -10.54 -2.53 -9.12
CA VAL A 95 -9.21 -2.24 -8.52
C VAL A 95 -8.86 -0.78 -8.70
N LYS A 96 -9.04 -0.22 -9.91
CA LYS A 96 -8.83 1.21 -10.17
C LYS A 96 -9.71 2.08 -9.27
N THR A 97 -11.00 1.76 -9.17
CA THR A 97 -11.94 2.45 -8.30
C THR A 97 -11.50 2.38 -6.84
N ARG A 98 -11.00 1.23 -6.38
CA ARG A 98 -10.49 1.07 -5.01
C ARG A 98 -9.27 1.94 -4.75
N MET A 99 -8.30 1.97 -5.67
CA MET A 99 -7.13 2.84 -5.60
C MET A 99 -7.56 4.31 -5.52
N THR A 100 -8.41 4.76 -6.45
CA THR A 100 -8.91 6.14 -6.49
C THR A 100 -9.58 6.53 -5.18
N ARG A 101 -10.48 5.70 -4.64
CA ARG A 101 -11.14 5.97 -3.35
C ARG A 101 -10.17 6.02 -2.18
N SER A 102 -9.14 5.16 -2.19
CA SER A 102 -8.10 5.16 -1.16
C SER A 102 -7.30 6.47 -1.18
N LEU A 103 -6.92 6.94 -2.37
CA LEU A 103 -6.18 8.19 -2.53
C LEU A 103 -7.03 9.42 -2.19
N GLN A 104 -8.29 9.45 -2.63
CA GLN A 104 -9.24 10.49 -2.24
C GLN A 104 -9.39 10.57 -0.72
N TYR A 105 -9.53 9.43 -0.05
CA TYR A 105 -9.58 9.40 1.42
C TYR A 105 -8.28 9.93 2.05
N ALA A 106 -7.12 9.53 1.53
CA ALA A 106 -5.83 10.00 2.03
C ALA A 106 -5.66 11.51 1.85
N VAL A 107 -6.08 12.06 0.70
CA VAL A 107 -6.09 13.50 0.43
C VAL A 107 -7.06 14.22 1.35
N ALA A 108 -8.29 13.75 1.49
CA ALA A 108 -9.28 14.34 2.40
C ALA A 108 -8.78 14.33 3.86
N LYS A 109 -8.10 13.26 4.28
CA LYS A 109 -7.45 13.17 5.60
C LYS A 109 -6.30 14.17 5.74
N ALA A 110 -5.48 14.38 4.70
CA ALA A 110 -4.42 15.38 4.71
C ALA A 110 -4.97 16.82 4.78
N LYS A 111 -6.04 17.11 4.01
CA LYS A 111 -6.78 18.39 4.07
C LYS A 111 -7.32 18.67 5.47
N ARG A 112 -7.99 17.70 6.09
CA ARG A 112 -8.47 17.82 7.48
C ARG A 112 -7.35 18.04 8.50
N ARG A 113 -6.12 17.62 8.18
CA ARG A 113 -4.92 17.84 9.01
C ARG A 113 -4.18 19.14 8.67
N GLY A 114 -4.72 19.98 7.78
CA GLY A 114 -4.19 21.31 7.49
C GLY A 114 -3.04 21.34 6.48
N ILE A 115 -2.95 20.37 5.56
CA ILE A 115 -1.97 20.44 4.47
C ILE A 115 -2.16 21.74 3.66
N LYS A 116 -1.08 22.52 3.49
CA LYS A 116 -1.13 23.80 2.75
C LYS A 116 -1.11 23.61 1.24
N ARG A 117 -0.31 22.66 0.76
CA ARG A 117 -0.14 22.37 -0.67
C ARG A 117 -0.18 20.87 -0.88
N LEU A 118 -1.04 20.42 -1.78
CA LEU A 118 -1.12 19.03 -2.16
C LEU A 118 0.03 18.68 -3.12
N PRO A 119 0.66 17.49 -3.00
CA PRO A 119 1.62 17.03 -3.99
C PRO A 119 1.00 16.97 -5.39
N PRO A 120 1.74 17.31 -6.47
CA PRO A 120 1.23 17.32 -7.84
C PRO A 120 0.58 15.99 -8.27
N GLU A 121 1.13 14.86 -7.82
CA GLU A 121 0.63 13.51 -8.10
C GLU A 121 -0.79 13.28 -7.56
N LEU A 122 -1.21 14.10 -6.59
CA LEU A 122 -2.46 13.96 -5.86
C LEU A 122 -3.53 14.98 -6.26
N GLU A 123 -3.23 15.95 -7.13
CA GLU A 123 -4.16 17.02 -7.54
C GLU A 123 -5.49 16.46 -8.07
N GLY A 124 -5.45 15.37 -8.84
CA GLY A 124 -6.64 14.69 -9.37
C GLY A 124 -7.50 13.92 -8.35
N TYR A 125 -7.08 13.83 -7.09
CA TYR A 125 -7.79 13.10 -6.03
C TYR A 125 -8.37 14.03 -4.95
N GLY A 126 -8.33 15.35 -5.16
CA GLY A 126 -8.74 16.36 -4.19
C GLY A 126 -10.19 16.84 -4.26
N GLY A 127 -11.04 16.25 -5.11
CA GLY A 127 -12.46 16.62 -5.24
C GLY A 127 -13.26 16.47 -3.95
#